data_AF-A0A4Q2YMP5-F1
#
_entry.id   AF-A0A4Q2YMP5-F1
#
_cell.length_a   1.000
_cell.length_b   1.000
_cell.length_c   1.000
_cell.angle_alpha   90.00
_cell.angle_beta   90.00
_cell.angle_gamma   90.00
#
_symmetry.space_group_name_H-M   'P 1'
#
loop_
_entity.id
_entity.type
_entity.pdbx_description
1 polymer ?
#
loop_
_entity_poly.entity_id
_entity_poly.type
_entity_poly.pdbx_seq_one_letter_code
_entity_poly.pdbx_strand_id
1 'polypeptide(L)'
;KLNDTQKQIAKAILKEINERLGFLNNVGLDYLNLNRTSGTLSGGESQRIRLASQIGSGLSGVLYVLDEPSIGLHQRDNDRLLETLKRLRDLGNTVIVVEHDEDAIRHADYVVDMGPGAGLHGGEIVAEGTLEQVLANKNSLTAAYLTGAKKIEVPKHRRKGNGFDLVLKGARANNLQNVTAKIPLGTFTCVTGLSGSGKSSLIIDTLYASAARVLNGARMIAGPHDSLKGLEHCDKVIDIDQSPIGRTPRSNPATYTGAFTIIRDWFAGLPESQARGYKPGRFSFNVKGGRCETCTGDGLIKIEMHFLPDVYVTCETCHGKRYNRETLEVKFKGHSIADVL
;
A
#
# COMPACT_ATOMS: atom_id res chain seq x y z
N LYS A 1 41.56 -13.88 -2.99
CA LYS A 1 41.71 -15.35 -2.97
C LYS A 1 42.17 -15.76 -1.58
N LEU A 2 41.49 -16.71 -0.93
CA LEU A 2 41.86 -17.23 0.39
C LEU A 2 42.86 -18.39 0.24
N ASN A 3 43.86 -18.48 1.13
CA ASN A 3 44.71 -19.67 1.25
C ASN A 3 43.94 -20.82 1.93
N ASP A 4 44.50 -22.03 1.95
CA ASP A 4 43.74 -23.21 2.39
C ASP A 4 43.37 -23.17 3.88
N THR A 5 44.24 -22.64 4.74
CA THR A 5 43.91 -22.38 6.15
C THR A 5 42.77 -21.36 6.29
N GLN A 6 42.82 -20.26 5.53
CA GLN A 6 41.78 -19.23 5.50
C GLN A 6 40.44 -19.77 4.98
N LYS A 7 40.45 -20.67 3.98
CA LYS A 7 39.22 -21.33 3.50
C LYS A 7 38.62 -22.22 4.58
N GLN A 8 39.44 -22.93 5.35
CA GLN A 8 38.96 -23.79 6.43
C GLN A 8 38.34 -22.97 7.56
N ILE A 9 38.96 -21.86 7.95
CA ILE A 9 38.41 -20.92 8.94
C ILE A 9 37.12 -20.27 8.43
N ALA A 10 37.11 -19.80 7.17
CA ALA A 10 35.99 -19.06 6.62
C ALA A 10 34.82 -19.95 6.17
N LYS A 11 34.94 -21.29 6.19
CA LYS A 11 33.94 -22.22 5.64
C LYS A 11 32.53 -21.98 6.20
N ALA A 12 32.39 -21.88 7.52
CA ALA A 12 31.10 -21.66 8.16
C ALA A 12 30.52 -20.27 7.85
N ILE A 13 31.38 -19.24 7.88
CA ILE A 13 30.99 -17.85 7.62
C ILE A 13 30.56 -17.68 6.15
N LEU A 14 31.33 -18.21 5.20
CA LEU A 14 31.00 -18.15 3.78
C LEU A 14 29.73 -18.93 3.45
N LYS A 15 29.50 -20.07 4.12
CA LYS A 15 28.24 -20.82 3.99
C LYS A 15 27.06 -19.91 4.39
N GLU A 16 27.12 -19.32 5.57
CA GLU A 16 26.06 -18.44 6.08
C GLU A 16 25.81 -17.22 5.19
N ILE A 17 26.88 -16.55 4.73
CA ILE A 17 26.79 -15.40 3.82
C ILE A 17 26.12 -15.83 2.50
N ASN A 18 26.58 -16.93 1.90
CA ASN A 18 26.04 -17.39 0.62
C ASN A 18 24.58 -17.84 0.74
N GLU A 19 24.19 -18.47 1.85
CA GLU A 19 22.80 -18.86 2.11
C GLU A 19 21.90 -17.62 2.25
N ARG A 20 22.32 -16.61 3.02
CA ARG A 20 21.57 -15.35 3.18
C ARG A 20 21.43 -14.57 1.87
N LEU A 21 22.50 -14.48 1.08
CA LEU A 21 22.45 -13.89 -0.26
C LEU A 21 21.52 -14.70 -1.18
N GLY A 22 21.54 -16.03 -1.08
CA GLY A 22 20.63 -16.91 -1.79
C GLY A 22 19.16 -16.63 -1.46
N PHE A 23 18.82 -16.42 -0.19
CA PHE A 23 17.45 -16.06 0.21
C PHE A 23 16.99 -14.74 -0.38
N LEU A 24 17.85 -13.71 -0.38
CA LEU A 24 17.55 -12.42 -1.03
C LEU A 24 17.32 -12.60 -2.54
N ASN A 25 18.12 -13.44 -3.20
CA ASN A 25 17.95 -13.72 -4.62
C ASN A 25 16.64 -14.46 -4.91
N ASN A 26 16.23 -15.39 -4.04
CA ASN A 26 15.00 -16.16 -4.21
C ASN A 26 13.74 -15.30 -4.09
N VAL A 27 13.78 -14.25 -3.27
CA VAL A 27 12.70 -13.26 -3.18
C VAL A 27 12.85 -12.09 -4.19
N GLY A 28 13.72 -12.25 -5.20
CA GLY A 28 13.86 -11.28 -6.30
C GLY A 28 14.48 -9.94 -5.90
N LEU A 29 15.44 -9.94 -4.97
CA LEU A 29 16.14 -8.74 -4.48
C LEU A 29 17.63 -8.70 -4.85
N ASP A 30 18.04 -9.48 -5.85
CA ASP A 30 19.42 -9.60 -6.34
C ASP A 30 19.97 -8.29 -6.95
N TYR A 31 19.09 -7.36 -7.32
CA TYR A 31 19.48 -6.04 -7.84
C TYR A 31 19.82 -5.02 -6.74
N LEU A 32 19.57 -5.32 -5.47
CA LEU A 32 19.86 -4.41 -4.36
C LEU A 32 21.30 -4.56 -3.87
N ASN A 33 21.98 -3.43 -3.67
CA ASN A 33 23.25 -3.41 -2.96
C ASN A 33 23.04 -3.58 -1.45
N LEU A 34 23.92 -4.32 -0.78
CA LEU A 34 23.85 -4.59 0.67
C LEU A 34 23.96 -3.31 1.53
N ASN A 35 24.52 -2.24 0.99
CA ASN A 35 24.66 -0.94 1.68
C ASN A 35 23.47 0.00 1.45
N ARG A 36 22.39 -0.46 0.81
CA ARG A 36 21.20 0.37 0.57
C ARG A 36 20.48 0.68 1.88
N THR A 37 20.21 1.95 2.11
CA THR A 37 19.52 2.43 3.31
C THR A 37 18.08 1.93 3.35
N SER A 38 17.65 1.37 4.48
CA SER A 38 16.30 0.82 4.69
C SER A 38 15.17 1.80 4.37
N GLY A 39 15.37 3.10 4.66
CA GLY A 39 14.38 4.15 4.37
C GLY A 39 14.17 4.46 2.88
N THR A 40 14.96 3.86 1.97
CA THR A 40 14.84 4.04 0.51
C THR A 40 14.29 2.80 -0.19
N LEU A 41 13.84 1.82 0.58
CA LEU A 41 13.17 0.63 0.08
C LEU A 41 11.67 0.90 -0.07
N SER A 42 11.08 0.35 -1.13
CA SER A 42 9.64 0.25 -1.27
C SER A 42 9.04 -0.68 -0.21
N GLY A 43 7.71 -0.60 -0.03
CA GLY A 43 6.98 -1.51 0.87
C GLY A 43 7.23 -2.98 0.53
N GLY A 44 7.07 -3.35 -0.74
CA GLY A 44 7.31 -4.72 -1.22
C GLY A 44 8.76 -5.18 -1.06
N GLU A 45 9.76 -4.32 -1.29
CA GLU A 45 11.16 -4.65 -1.01
C GLU A 45 11.40 -4.91 0.48
N SER A 46 10.89 -4.04 1.35
CA SER A 46 11.04 -4.19 2.81
C SER A 46 10.38 -5.48 3.32
N GLN A 47 9.19 -5.79 2.81
CA GLN A 47 8.47 -7.02 3.12
C GLN A 47 9.25 -8.27 2.67
N ARG A 48 9.78 -8.27 1.44
CA ARG A 48 10.56 -9.41 0.93
C ARG A 48 11.90 -9.59 1.64
N ILE A 49 12.57 -8.52 2.08
CA ILE A 49 13.75 -8.62 2.97
C ILE A 49 13.37 -9.31 4.28
N ARG A 50 12.23 -8.93 4.86
CA ARG A 50 11.73 -9.59 6.09
C ARG A 50 11.46 -11.06 5.84
N LEU A 51 10.82 -11.43 4.73
CA LEU A 51 10.60 -12.83 4.34
C LEU A 51 11.91 -13.60 4.22
N ALA A 52 12.89 -13.08 3.47
CA ALA A 52 14.21 -13.68 3.33
C ALA A 52 14.91 -13.91 4.69
N SER A 53 14.78 -12.95 5.61
CA SER A 53 15.33 -13.08 6.96
C SER A 53 14.68 -14.22 7.78
N GLN A 54 13.39 -14.47 7.59
CA GLN A 54 12.65 -15.51 8.31
C GLN A 54 12.97 -16.90 7.77
N ILE A 55 13.24 -17.04 6.48
CA ILE A 55 13.69 -18.31 5.91
C ILE A 55 15.09 -18.63 6.41
N GLY A 56 15.95 -17.62 6.53
CA GLY A 56 17.31 -17.78 7.05
C GLY A 56 17.40 -18.08 8.55
N SER A 57 16.34 -17.85 9.34
CA SER A 57 16.34 -18.28 10.73
C SER A 57 16.09 -19.78 10.91
N GLY A 58 15.57 -20.46 9.87
CA GLY A 58 15.37 -21.91 9.88
C GLY A 58 14.41 -22.41 10.96
N LEU A 59 13.48 -21.55 11.40
CA LEU A 59 12.50 -21.91 12.43
C LEU A 59 11.52 -22.97 11.89
N SER A 60 11.06 -23.85 12.79
CA SER A 60 10.01 -24.84 12.54
C SER A 60 8.91 -24.73 13.59
N GLY A 61 7.68 -25.14 13.26
CA GLY A 61 6.52 -25.03 14.15
C GLY A 61 5.98 -23.60 14.30
N VAL A 62 6.35 -22.68 13.41
CA VAL A 62 5.91 -21.28 13.42
C VAL A 62 4.69 -21.09 12.50
N LEU A 63 3.76 -20.23 12.93
CA LEU A 63 2.68 -19.72 12.09
C LEU A 63 3.11 -18.39 11.45
N TYR A 64 3.31 -18.40 10.14
CA TYR A 64 3.58 -17.20 9.35
C TYR A 64 2.28 -16.68 8.74
N VAL A 65 2.03 -15.38 8.93
CA VAL A 65 0.92 -14.66 8.28
C VAL A 65 1.53 -13.57 7.40
N LEU A 66 1.25 -13.63 6.10
CA LEU A 66 1.77 -12.71 5.10
C LEU A 66 0.62 -11.97 4.41
N ASP A 67 0.81 -10.67 4.21
CA ASP A 67 -0.17 -9.77 3.61
C ASP A 67 0.31 -9.32 2.22
N GLU A 68 -0.24 -9.92 1.17
CA GLU A 68 0.07 -9.65 -0.25
C GLU A 68 1.59 -9.60 -0.59
N PRO A 69 2.35 -10.70 -0.39
CA PRO A 69 3.79 -10.72 -0.63
C PRO A 69 4.19 -10.51 -2.11
N SER A 70 3.26 -10.65 -3.06
CA SER A 70 3.50 -10.37 -4.47
C SER A 70 3.53 -8.86 -4.80
N ILE A 71 3.19 -7.96 -3.86
CA ILE A 71 3.18 -6.52 -4.11
C ILE A 71 4.52 -6.03 -4.69
N GLY A 72 4.43 -5.35 -5.83
CA GLY A 72 5.59 -4.78 -6.51
C GLY A 72 6.56 -5.82 -7.07
N LEU A 73 6.14 -7.08 -7.19
CA LEU A 73 6.85 -8.12 -7.90
C LEU A 73 6.30 -8.23 -9.33
N HIS A 74 7.16 -8.63 -10.27
CA HIS A 74 6.73 -8.89 -11.64
C HIS A 74 6.29 -10.36 -11.77
N GLN A 75 5.30 -10.66 -12.65
CA GLN A 75 4.76 -12.02 -12.80
C GLN A 75 5.85 -13.10 -12.98
N ARG A 76 6.86 -12.79 -13.79
CA ARG A 76 8.04 -13.66 -14.01
C ARG A 76 8.72 -14.12 -12.71
N ASP A 77 8.78 -13.26 -11.70
CA ASP A 77 9.49 -13.56 -10.45
C ASP A 77 8.53 -14.16 -9.39
N ASN A 78 7.23 -14.25 -9.70
CA ASN A 78 6.20 -14.79 -8.80
C ASN A 78 6.44 -16.26 -8.48
N ASP A 79 6.83 -17.08 -9.47
CA ASP A 79 7.15 -18.51 -9.26
C ASP A 79 8.21 -18.71 -8.17
N ARG A 80 9.24 -17.84 -8.14
CA ARG A 80 10.33 -17.92 -7.15
C ARG A 80 9.83 -17.56 -5.75
N LEU A 81 8.90 -16.60 -5.66
CA LEU A 81 8.23 -16.28 -4.40
C LEU A 81 7.38 -17.46 -3.91
N LEU A 82 6.58 -18.08 -4.79
CA LEU A 82 5.74 -19.22 -4.45
C LEU A 82 6.57 -20.44 -4.02
N GLU A 83 7.67 -20.75 -4.72
CA GLU A 83 8.62 -21.78 -4.29
C GLU A 83 9.21 -21.48 -2.91
N THR A 84 9.51 -20.22 -2.64
CA THR A 84 10.04 -19.78 -1.36
C THR A 84 9.04 -19.96 -0.22
N LEU A 85 7.76 -19.66 -0.47
CA LEU A 85 6.67 -19.89 0.51
C LEU A 85 6.44 -21.38 0.76
N LYS A 86 6.46 -22.20 -0.29
CA LYS A 86 6.40 -23.68 -0.17
C LYS A 86 7.56 -24.23 0.64
N ARG A 87 8.78 -23.74 0.42
CA ARG A 87 9.94 -24.12 1.23
C ARG A 87 9.75 -23.75 2.70
N LEU A 88 9.20 -22.56 2.98
CA LEU A 88 8.92 -22.14 4.36
C LEU A 88 7.92 -23.09 5.05
N ARG A 89 6.87 -23.49 4.34
CA ARG A 89 5.92 -24.53 4.77
C ARG A 89 6.61 -25.87 5.00
N ASP A 90 7.43 -26.33 4.06
CA ASP A 90 8.09 -27.64 4.08
C ASP A 90 9.15 -27.78 5.20
N LEU A 91 9.58 -26.67 5.80
CA LEU A 91 10.38 -26.66 7.05
C LEU A 91 9.56 -27.03 8.30
N GLY A 92 8.27 -27.37 8.14
CA GLY A 92 7.37 -27.71 9.24
C GLY A 92 6.64 -26.49 9.82
N ASN A 93 6.40 -25.46 9.00
CA ASN A 93 5.66 -24.26 9.39
C ASN A 93 4.29 -24.22 8.74
N THR A 94 3.39 -23.43 9.32
CA THR A 94 2.12 -23.05 8.69
C THR A 94 2.26 -21.68 8.05
N VAL A 95 1.84 -21.54 6.79
CA VAL A 95 1.95 -20.29 6.03
C VAL A 95 0.57 -19.88 5.56
N ILE A 96 0.03 -18.79 6.14
CA ILE A 96 -1.22 -18.16 5.74
C ILE A 96 -0.88 -16.92 4.93
N VAL A 97 -1.42 -16.82 3.72
CA VAL A 97 -1.14 -15.72 2.81
C VAL A 97 -2.45 -15.07 2.37
N VAL A 98 -2.55 -13.75 2.56
CA VAL A 98 -3.58 -12.93 1.90
C VAL A 98 -3.05 -12.58 0.52
N GLU A 99 -3.77 -12.96 -0.53
CA GLU A 99 -3.37 -12.74 -1.92
C GLU A 99 -4.56 -12.52 -2.83
N HIS A 100 -4.28 -11.88 -3.97
CA HIS A 100 -5.22 -11.67 -5.05
C HIS A 100 -4.67 -12.19 -6.40
N ASP A 101 -3.39 -12.59 -6.44
CA ASP A 101 -2.76 -13.17 -7.62
C ASP A 101 -3.30 -14.57 -7.94
N GLU A 102 -3.61 -14.80 -9.22
CA GLU A 102 -4.17 -16.05 -9.71
C GLU A 102 -3.21 -17.22 -9.53
N ASP A 103 -1.91 -17.04 -9.81
CA ASP A 103 -0.93 -18.12 -9.70
C ASP A 103 -0.77 -18.53 -8.22
N ALA A 104 -0.76 -17.58 -7.29
CA ALA A 104 -0.70 -17.86 -5.86
C ALA A 104 -1.90 -18.71 -5.40
N ILE A 105 -3.13 -18.33 -5.80
CA ILE A 105 -4.35 -19.07 -5.45
C ILE A 105 -4.31 -20.48 -6.05
N ARG A 106 -3.85 -20.62 -7.30
CA ARG A 106 -3.77 -21.92 -7.98
C ARG A 106 -2.73 -22.87 -7.36
N HIS A 107 -1.67 -22.34 -6.76
CA HIS A 107 -0.61 -23.13 -6.13
C HIS A 107 -0.83 -23.39 -4.64
N ALA A 108 -1.87 -22.81 -4.04
CA ALA A 108 -2.19 -22.99 -2.64
C ALA A 108 -2.69 -24.42 -2.36
N ASP A 109 -2.27 -24.98 -1.23
CA ASP A 109 -2.77 -26.28 -0.78
C ASP A 109 -4.24 -26.19 -0.31
N TYR A 110 -4.63 -25.03 0.22
CA TYR A 110 -5.95 -24.73 0.75
C TYR A 110 -6.28 -23.25 0.50
N VAL A 111 -7.52 -22.98 0.11
CA VAL A 111 -8.01 -21.64 -0.22
C VAL A 111 -9.22 -21.34 0.65
N VAL A 112 -9.26 -20.12 1.21
CA VAL A 112 -10.42 -19.57 1.92
C VAL A 112 -10.85 -18.31 1.19
N ASP A 113 -12.06 -18.31 0.66
CA ASP A 113 -12.66 -17.19 -0.07
C ASP A 113 -13.59 -16.39 0.86
N MET A 114 -13.22 -15.14 1.10
CA MET A 114 -13.97 -14.20 1.94
C MET A 114 -14.92 -13.37 1.09
N GLY A 115 -16.14 -13.15 1.56
CA GLY A 115 -17.12 -12.35 0.83
C GLY A 115 -18.47 -12.25 1.53
N PRO A 116 -19.59 -12.15 0.79
CA PRO A 116 -19.69 -11.99 -0.69
C PRO A 116 -19.35 -10.59 -1.20
N GLY A 117 -19.24 -9.59 -0.31
CA GLY A 117 -18.84 -8.23 -0.60
C GLY A 117 -17.80 -7.70 0.39
N ALA A 118 -17.67 -6.37 0.48
CA ALA A 118 -16.76 -5.70 1.41
C ALA A 118 -17.54 -4.93 2.49
N GLY A 119 -16.88 -4.62 3.61
CA GLY A 119 -17.48 -3.88 4.72
C GLY A 119 -18.65 -4.64 5.36
N LEU A 120 -19.79 -3.97 5.55
CA LEU A 120 -21.01 -4.56 6.13
C LEU A 120 -21.61 -5.71 5.28
N HIS A 121 -21.16 -5.86 4.04
CA HIS A 121 -21.61 -6.92 3.12
C HIS A 121 -20.59 -8.05 2.97
N GLY A 122 -19.51 -8.03 3.76
CA GLY A 122 -18.49 -9.07 3.81
C GLY A 122 -18.39 -9.73 5.18
N GLY A 123 -17.28 -10.41 5.43
CA GLY A 123 -16.99 -11.03 6.73
C GLY A 123 -17.50 -12.47 6.87
N GLU A 124 -17.92 -13.09 5.76
CA GLU A 124 -18.35 -14.49 5.72
C GLU A 124 -17.37 -15.32 4.87
N ILE A 125 -17.25 -16.60 5.23
CA ILE A 125 -16.55 -17.60 4.41
C ILE A 125 -17.53 -18.07 3.33
N VAL A 126 -17.25 -17.72 2.08
CA VAL A 126 -18.10 -18.07 0.93
C VAL A 126 -17.77 -19.47 0.43
N ALA A 127 -16.48 -19.80 0.38
CA ALA A 127 -15.97 -21.10 0.01
C ALA A 127 -14.65 -21.37 0.75
N GLU A 128 -14.41 -22.61 1.14
CA GLU A 128 -13.12 -23.04 1.68
C GLU A 128 -12.84 -24.49 1.26
N GLY A 129 -11.58 -24.82 1.03
CA GLY A 129 -11.20 -26.15 0.56
C GLY A 129 -9.96 -26.17 -0.30
N THR A 130 -9.78 -27.27 -1.01
CA THR A 130 -8.86 -27.34 -2.15
C THR A 130 -9.32 -26.40 -3.26
N LEU A 131 -8.42 -26.06 -4.19
CA LEU A 131 -8.77 -25.25 -5.36
C LEU A 131 -9.99 -25.81 -6.11
N GLU A 132 -10.07 -27.12 -6.32
CA GLU A 132 -11.20 -27.76 -7.00
C GLU A 132 -12.53 -27.53 -6.27
N GLN A 133 -12.53 -27.61 -4.94
CA GLN A 133 -13.71 -27.38 -4.12
C GLN A 133 -14.17 -25.92 -4.20
N VAL A 134 -13.23 -24.96 -4.15
CA VAL A 134 -13.54 -23.54 -4.29
C VAL A 134 -14.07 -23.23 -5.69
N LEU A 135 -13.45 -23.77 -6.75
CA LEU A 135 -13.90 -23.56 -8.13
C LEU A 135 -15.30 -24.12 -8.42
N ALA A 136 -15.72 -25.16 -7.69
CA ALA A 136 -17.07 -25.72 -7.80
C ALA A 136 -18.16 -24.85 -7.15
N ASN A 137 -17.78 -23.90 -6.28
CA ASN A 137 -18.72 -23.05 -5.56
C ASN A 137 -19.18 -21.86 -6.41
N LYS A 138 -20.45 -21.88 -6.83
CA LYS A 138 -21.06 -20.83 -7.67
C LYS A 138 -21.22 -19.48 -6.97
N ASN A 139 -21.18 -19.44 -5.64
CA ASN A 139 -21.30 -18.20 -4.86
C ASN A 139 -19.95 -17.48 -4.72
N SER A 140 -18.83 -18.17 -4.96
CA SER A 140 -17.50 -17.59 -4.90
C SER A 140 -17.26 -16.63 -6.07
N LEU A 141 -17.05 -15.35 -5.76
CA LEU A 141 -16.67 -14.36 -6.77
C LEU A 141 -15.29 -14.68 -7.34
N THR A 142 -14.36 -15.12 -6.48
CA THR A 142 -13.01 -15.55 -6.84
C THR A 142 -13.08 -16.71 -7.85
N ALA A 143 -13.89 -17.74 -7.59
CA ALA A 143 -14.10 -18.84 -8.53
C ALA A 143 -14.65 -18.37 -9.87
N ALA A 144 -15.57 -17.40 -9.89
CA ALA A 144 -16.11 -16.86 -11.12
C ALA A 144 -15.03 -16.21 -12.01
N TYR A 145 -14.03 -15.56 -11.42
CA TYR A 145 -12.88 -15.01 -12.17
C TYR A 145 -11.89 -16.11 -12.60
N LEU A 146 -11.55 -17.05 -11.72
CA LEU A 146 -10.59 -18.13 -12.01
C LEU A 146 -11.09 -19.12 -13.08
N THR A 147 -12.41 -19.29 -13.19
CA THR A 147 -13.05 -20.12 -14.24
C THR A 147 -13.30 -19.35 -15.53
N GLY A 148 -13.10 -18.03 -15.54
CA GLY A 148 -13.40 -17.16 -16.68
C GLY A 148 -14.89 -16.87 -16.89
N ALA A 149 -15.78 -17.31 -15.98
CA ALA A 149 -17.20 -16.95 -16.00
C ALA A 149 -17.39 -15.43 -15.88
N LYS A 150 -16.52 -14.78 -15.10
CA LYS A 150 -16.28 -13.33 -15.11
C LYS A 150 -14.87 -13.05 -15.62
N LYS A 151 -14.71 -11.93 -16.29
CA LYS A 151 -13.41 -11.47 -16.80
C LYS A 151 -13.37 -9.94 -16.88
N ILE A 152 -12.16 -9.40 -16.83
CA ILE A 152 -11.93 -7.99 -17.11
C ILE A 152 -11.86 -7.84 -18.64
N GLU A 153 -12.77 -7.06 -19.23
CA GLU A 153 -12.80 -6.89 -20.68
C GLU A 153 -11.62 -6.08 -21.18
N VAL A 154 -10.97 -6.58 -22.24
CA VAL A 154 -9.91 -5.86 -22.93
C VAL A 154 -10.54 -4.89 -23.95
N PRO A 155 -10.27 -3.57 -23.87
CA PRO A 155 -10.84 -2.61 -24.81
C PRO A 155 -10.49 -2.94 -26.27
N LYS A 156 -11.50 -3.04 -27.13
CA LYS A 156 -11.32 -3.31 -28.57
C LYS A 156 -10.60 -2.18 -29.31
N HIS A 157 -10.74 -0.94 -28.83
CA HIS A 157 -10.12 0.24 -29.41
C HIS A 157 -9.26 0.95 -28.37
N ARG A 158 -8.02 1.29 -28.75
CA ARG A 158 -7.07 2.05 -27.92
C ARG A 158 -7.05 3.52 -28.36
N ARG A 159 -7.02 4.44 -27.38
CA ARG A 159 -6.91 5.88 -27.65
C ARG A 159 -5.53 6.18 -28.25
N LYS A 160 -5.49 6.96 -29.33
CA LYS A 160 -4.23 7.36 -29.99
C LYS A 160 -3.51 8.52 -29.28
N GLY A 161 -4.20 9.22 -28.37
CA GLY A 161 -3.70 10.45 -27.71
C GLY A 161 -4.29 11.71 -28.33
N ASN A 162 -3.99 12.86 -27.74
CA ASN A 162 -4.50 14.17 -28.16
C ASN A 162 -3.54 14.93 -29.11
N GLY A 163 -2.52 14.26 -29.63
CA GLY A 163 -1.52 14.83 -30.54
C GLY A 163 -0.31 15.47 -29.85
N PHE A 164 -0.31 15.54 -28.51
CA PHE A 164 0.81 16.07 -27.71
C PHE A 164 1.53 14.95 -26.97
N ASP A 165 2.80 15.20 -26.61
CA ASP A 165 3.62 14.24 -25.90
C ASP A 165 4.48 14.91 -24.82
N LEU A 166 4.71 14.20 -23.73
CA LEU A 166 5.82 14.47 -22.82
C LEU A 166 7.07 13.77 -23.34
N VAL A 167 8.17 14.50 -23.43
CA VAL A 167 9.45 13.96 -23.90
C VAL A 167 10.51 14.17 -22.83
N LEU A 168 10.84 13.11 -22.10
CA LEU A 168 11.95 13.06 -21.17
C LEU A 168 13.20 12.60 -21.92
N LYS A 169 14.25 13.43 -21.94
CA LYS A 169 15.52 13.13 -22.62
C LYS A 169 16.65 12.89 -21.64
N GLY A 170 17.44 11.84 -21.92
CA GLY A 170 18.70 11.55 -21.25
C GLY A 170 18.58 11.32 -19.74
N ALA A 171 17.53 10.65 -19.27
CA ALA A 171 17.38 10.31 -17.86
C ALA A 171 18.46 9.33 -17.39
N ARG A 172 19.13 9.68 -16.29
CA ARG A 172 20.30 9.01 -15.72
C ARG A 172 20.21 8.82 -14.19
N ALA A 173 19.00 8.89 -13.63
CA ALA A 173 18.80 8.61 -12.21
C ALA A 173 19.08 7.12 -11.91
N ASN A 174 19.81 6.85 -10.84
CA ASN A 174 20.16 5.50 -10.38
C ASN A 174 20.76 4.63 -11.50
N ASN A 175 20.08 3.57 -11.91
CA ASN A 175 20.54 2.63 -12.93
C ASN A 175 20.11 2.98 -14.36
N LEU A 176 19.45 4.13 -14.58
CA LEU A 176 19.02 4.55 -15.92
C LEU A 176 20.22 4.87 -16.83
N GLN A 177 20.24 4.25 -18.00
CA GLN A 177 21.33 4.36 -18.99
C GLN A 177 21.02 5.43 -20.05
N ASN A 178 21.02 6.70 -19.66
CA ASN A 178 20.75 7.84 -20.55
C ASN A 178 19.44 7.70 -21.36
N VAL A 179 18.37 7.33 -20.66
CA VAL A 179 17.09 6.91 -21.25
C VAL A 179 16.32 8.11 -21.80
N THR A 180 15.82 7.99 -23.03
CA THR A 180 14.87 8.95 -23.61
C THR A 180 13.53 8.28 -23.82
N ALA A 181 12.47 8.87 -23.30
CA ALA A 181 11.11 8.34 -23.38
C ALA A 181 10.13 9.42 -23.86
N LYS A 182 9.20 9.00 -24.74
CA LYS A 182 8.09 9.81 -25.25
C LYS A 182 6.79 9.21 -24.74
N ILE A 183 5.98 10.01 -24.05
CA ILE A 183 4.72 9.59 -23.43
C ILE A 183 3.58 10.40 -24.07
N PRO A 184 2.64 9.76 -24.79
CA PRO A 184 1.55 10.47 -25.45
C PRO A 184 0.51 10.96 -24.44
N LEU A 185 0.19 12.25 -24.50
CA LEU A 185 -0.84 12.86 -23.66
C LEU A 185 -2.25 12.45 -24.10
N GLY A 186 -3.19 12.45 -23.15
CA GLY A 186 -4.57 12.00 -23.38
C GLY A 186 -4.72 10.48 -23.54
N THR A 187 -3.77 9.69 -23.05
CA THR A 187 -3.80 8.23 -23.09
C THR A 187 -3.74 7.60 -21.69
N PHE A 188 -4.14 6.33 -21.59
CA PHE A 188 -3.85 5.50 -20.42
C PHE A 188 -2.50 4.80 -20.67
N THR A 189 -1.43 5.35 -20.10
CA THR A 189 -0.06 4.84 -20.30
C THR A 189 0.37 3.99 -19.10
N CYS A 190 0.79 2.75 -19.37
CA CYS A 190 1.43 1.89 -18.37
C CYS A 190 2.95 1.87 -18.57
N VAL A 191 3.69 1.96 -17.46
CA VAL A 191 5.14 1.75 -17.41
C VAL A 191 5.38 0.43 -16.72
N THR A 192 5.83 -0.57 -17.48
CA THR A 192 6.00 -1.94 -17.01
C THR A 192 7.48 -2.35 -17.03
N GLY A 193 7.79 -3.53 -16.49
CA GLY A 193 9.15 -4.05 -16.37
C GLY A 193 9.39 -4.71 -15.03
N LEU A 194 10.51 -5.44 -14.92
CA LEU A 194 10.92 -6.16 -13.71
C LEU A 194 11.19 -5.23 -12.53
N SER A 195 11.13 -5.77 -11.32
CA SER A 195 11.58 -5.03 -10.13
C SER A 195 13.06 -4.67 -10.28
N GLY A 196 13.44 -3.45 -9.87
CA GLY A 196 14.79 -2.93 -10.10
C GLY A 196 15.09 -2.41 -11.53
N SER A 197 14.18 -2.53 -12.50
CA SER A 197 14.44 -2.06 -13.88
C SER A 197 14.53 -0.53 -14.06
N GLY A 198 14.31 0.25 -13.01
CA GLY A 198 14.36 1.72 -13.04
C GLY A 198 13.02 2.42 -13.29
N LYS A 199 11.88 1.72 -13.19
CA LYS A 199 10.53 2.31 -13.38
C LYS A 199 10.29 3.53 -12.50
N SER A 200 10.46 3.37 -11.18
CA SER A 200 10.29 4.47 -10.21
C SER A 200 11.31 5.57 -10.44
N SER A 201 12.53 5.23 -10.85
CA SER A 201 13.55 6.23 -11.15
C SER A 201 13.26 7.05 -12.40
N LEU A 202 12.63 6.45 -13.40
CA LEU A 202 12.20 7.15 -14.60
C LEU A 202 10.99 8.04 -14.30
N ILE A 203 9.97 7.50 -13.63
CA ILE A 203 8.67 8.15 -13.48
C ILE A 203 8.61 9.05 -12.25
N ILE A 204 8.99 8.56 -11.08
CA ILE A 204 8.88 9.31 -9.81
C ILE A 204 10.10 10.21 -9.63
N ASP A 205 11.30 9.62 -9.59
CA ASP A 205 12.52 10.36 -9.24
C ASP A 205 12.92 11.38 -10.32
N THR A 206 12.55 11.14 -11.60
CA THR A 206 12.94 12.02 -12.71
C THR A 206 11.75 12.78 -13.30
N LEU A 207 10.77 12.10 -13.91
CA LEU A 207 9.69 12.76 -14.63
C LEU A 207 8.79 13.59 -13.72
N TYR A 208 8.20 12.97 -12.70
CA TYR A 208 7.33 13.63 -11.73
C TYR A 208 8.10 14.73 -11.00
N ALA A 209 9.32 14.43 -10.55
CA ALA A 209 10.15 15.42 -9.87
C ALA A 209 10.45 16.66 -10.72
N SER A 210 10.74 16.48 -12.01
CA SER A 210 10.96 17.59 -12.92
C SER A 210 9.66 18.35 -13.21
N ALA A 211 8.56 17.63 -13.50
CA ALA A 211 7.26 18.22 -13.77
C ALA A 211 6.71 19.02 -12.58
N ALA A 212 6.82 18.50 -11.35
CA ALA A 212 6.30 19.15 -10.15
C ALA A 212 7.06 20.42 -9.77
N ARG A 213 8.37 20.51 -10.09
CA ARG A 213 9.12 21.76 -9.96
C ARG A 213 8.59 22.84 -10.89
N VAL A 214 8.30 22.48 -12.14
CA VAL A 214 7.88 23.42 -13.19
C VAL A 214 6.41 23.81 -13.03
N LEU A 215 5.51 22.82 -12.88
CA LEU A 215 4.06 23.04 -12.87
C LEU A 215 3.53 23.42 -11.49
N ASN A 216 4.07 22.82 -10.43
CA ASN A 216 3.55 23.01 -9.07
C ASN A 216 4.45 23.90 -8.19
N GLY A 217 5.64 24.30 -8.66
CA GLY A 217 6.62 25.05 -7.86
C GLY A 217 7.25 24.25 -6.70
N ALA A 218 7.24 22.91 -6.79
CA ALA A 218 7.76 22.04 -5.73
C ALA A 218 9.29 22.17 -5.55
N ARG A 219 9.77 21.98 -4.32
CA ARG A 219 11.22 22.02 -3.96
C ARG A 219 11.85 20.63 -3.93
N MET A 220 11.54 19.81 -4.92
CA MET A 220 12.11 18.47 -5.05
C MET A 220 13.35 18.47 -5.94
N ILE A 221 14.28 17.55 -5.66
CA ILE A 221 15.46 17.34 -6.50
C ILE A 221 15.08 16.30 -7.55
N ALA A 222 15.05 16.73 -8.81
CA ALA A 222 14.84 15.80 -9.90
C ALA A 222 16.11 15.01 -10.19
N GLY A 223 15.95 13.73 -10.49
CA GLY A 223 17.04 12.87 -10.96
C GLY A 223 17.73 13.45 -12.19
N PRO A 224 19.02 13.16 -12.42
CA PRO A 224 19.77 13.70 -13.55
C PRO A 224 19.10 13.38 -14.89
N HIS A 225 18.84 14.41 -15.70
CA HIS A 225 18.30 14.29 -17.06
C HIS A 225 18.69 15.52 -17.90
N ASP A 226 18.55 15.44 -19.22
CA ASP A 226 18.92 16.54 -20.12
C ASP A 226 17.81 17.57 -20.28
N SER A 227 16.57 17.11 -20.51
CA SER A 227 15.40 17.99 -20.62
C SER A 227 14.08 17.21 -20.48
N LEU A 228 13.03 17.91 -20.08
CA LEU A 228 11.64 17.44 -20.12
C LEU A 228 10.81 18.47 -20.90
N LYS A 229 10.23 18.04 -22.04
CA LYS A 229 9.42 18.88 -22.93
C LYS A 229 7.96 18.44 -22.93
N GLY A 230 7.05 19.34 -23.33
CA GLY A 230 5.61 19.09 -23.43
C GLY A 230 4.84 19.41 -22.14
N LEU A 231 5.50 20.00 -21.13
CA LEU A 231 4.88 20.40 -19.88
C LEU A 231 3.92 21.59 -20.09
N GLU A 232 4.13 22.40 -21.13
CA GLU A 232 3.24 23.48 -21.54
C GLU A 232 1.81 23.01 -21.89
N HIS A 233 1.61 21.71 -22.09
CA HIS A 233 0.30 21.10 -22.34
C HIS A 233 -0.36 20.53 -21.08
N CYS A 234 0.21 20.78 -19.89
CA CYS A 234 -0.29 20.30 -18.61
C CYS A 234 -0.29 21.44 -17.58
N ASP A 235 -1.42 21.66 -16.90
CA ASP A 235 -1.50 22.71 -15.88
C ASP A 235 -0.85 22.31 -14.55
N LYS A 236 -0.92 21.01 -14.22
CA LYS A 236 -0.48 20.44 -12.93
C LYS A 236 -0.03 19.00 -13.11
N VAL A 237 0.80 18.54 -12.20
CA VAL A 237 1.11 17.11 -12.04
C VAL A 237 0.70 16.65 -10.64
N ILE A 238 0.08 15.48 -10.53
CA ILE A 238 -0.36 14.90 -9.26
C ILE A 238 0.23 13.50 -9.18
N ASP A 239 0.94 13.22 -8.10
CA ASP A 239 1.37 11.87 -7.74
C ASP A 239 0.36 11.31 -6.73
N ILE A 240 -0.07 10.07 -6.97
CA ILE A 240 -0.96 9.33 -6.09
C ILE A 240 -0.20 8.08 -5.71
N ASP A 241 0.36 8.09 -4.50
CA ASP A 241 1.23 7.05 -3.99
C ASP A 241 0.52 6.13 -2.98
N GLN A 242 1.29 5.19 -2.43
CA GLN A 242 0.82 4.26 -1.39
C GLN A 242 1.09 4.78 0.02
N SER A 243 1.45 6.06 0.16
CA SER A 243 1.71 6.61 1.49
C SER A 243 0.41 6.68 2.29
N PRO A 244 0.46 6.41 3.62
CA PRO A 244 -0.74 6.51 4.43
C PRO A 244 -1.37 7.90 4.33
N ILE A 245 -2.68 7.95 4.09
CA ILE A 245 -3.51 9.17 4.01
C ILE A 245 -3.31 10.09 5.22
N GLY A 246 -2.99 9.50 6.38
CA GLY A 246 -2.41 10.21 7.50
C GLY A 246 -1.80 9.25 8.52
N ARG A 247 -0.97 9.79 9.41
CA ARG A 247 -0.29 9.03 10.47
C ARG A 247 -0.96 9.15 11.84
N THR A 248 -2.14 9.78 11.88
CA THR A 248 -2.90 10.01 13.12
C THR A 248 -4.34 9.56 12.93
N PRO A 249 -5.06 9.21 14.02
CA PRO A 249 -6.48 8.85 13.97
C PRO A 249 -7.40 9.96 13.43
N ARG A 250 -6.88 11.19 13.27
CA ARG A 250 -7.62 12.36 12.78
C ARG A 250 -7.81 12.37 11.26
N SER A 251 -6.94 11.68 10.53
CA SER A 251 -7.07 11.53 9.09
C SER A 251 -7.98 10.35 8.77
N ASN A 252 -9.08 10.63 8.10
CA ASN A 252 -10.06 9.66 7.63
C ASN A 252 -10.60 10.08 6.24
N PRO A 253 -11.35 9.20 5.55
CA PRO A 253 -11.85 9.50 4.20
C PRO A 253 -12.64 10.82 4.11
N ALA A 254 -13.46 11.14 5.10
CA ALA A 254 -14.26 12.38 5.11
C ALA A 254 -13.37 13.63 5.24
N THR A 255 -12.33 13.59 6.05
CA THR A 255 -11.37 14.71 6.16
C THR A 255 -10.49 14.85 4.93
N TYR A 256 -10.05 13.74 4.34
CA TYR A 256 -9.12 13.76 3.20
C TYR A 256 -9.78 14.24 1.91
N THR A 257 -11.03 13.82 1.68
CA THR A 257 -11.83 14.26 0.52
C THR A 257 -12.40 15.68 0.67
N GLY A 258 -12.28 16.29 1.85
CA GLY A 258 -12.89 17.59 2.17
C GLY A 258 -14.38 17.53 2.49
N ALA A 259 -15.03 16.37 2.35
CA ALA A 259 -16.45 16.18 2.64
C ALA A 259 -16.82 16.60 4.07
N PHE A 260 -15.91 16.37 5.02
CA PHE A 260 -16.14 16.71 6.42
C PHE A 260 -16.35 18.21 6.66
N THR A 261 -15.78 19.10 5.83
CA THR A 261 -16.03 20.54 5.95
C THR A 261 -17.49 20.86 5.64
N ILE A 262 -18.01 20.31 4.55
CA ILE A 262 -19.41 20.50 4.14
C ILE A 262 -20.36 19.93 5.22
N ILE A 263 -20.03 18.77 5.78
CA ILE A 263 -20.80 18.16 6.88
C ILE A 263 -20.83 19.08 8.10
N ARG A 264 -19.69 19.65 8.52
CA ARG A 264 -19.64 20.56 9.67
C ARG A 264 -20.43 21.85 9.44
N ASP A 265 -20.36 22.39 8.23
CA ASP A 265 -21.12 23.59 7.85
C ASP A 265 -22.62 23.32 7.90
N TRP A 266 -23.04 22.13 7.46
CA TRP A 266 -24.43 21.68 7.59
C TRP A 266 -24.88 21.60 9.05
N PHE A 267 -24.12 20.93 9.92
CA PHE A 267 -24.45 20.82 11.34
C PHE A 267 -24.48 22.19 12.03
N ALA A 268 -23.61 23.12 11.66
CA ALA A 268 -23.65 24.49 12.15
C ALA A 268 -24.91 25.25 11.69
N GLY A 269 -25.45 24.95 10.52
CA GLY A 269 -26.67 25.55 9.98
C GLY A 269 -27.98 25.10 10.66
N LEU A 270 -27.96 24.04 11.47
CA LEU A 270 -29.17 23.52 12.13
C LEU A 270 -29.77 24.53 13.13
N PRO A 271 -31.12 24.59 13.28
CA PRO A 271 -31.77 25.53 14.19
C PRO A 271 -31.24 25.45 15.63
N GLU A 272 -31.01 24.24 16.14
CA GLU A 272 -30.46 24.02 17.47
C GLU A 272 -29.02 24.56 17.61
N SER A 273 -28.19 24.36 16.58
CA SER A 273 -26.84 24.93 16.52
C SER A 273 -26.88 26.46 16.52
N GLN A 274 -27.78 27.06 15.73
CA GLN A 274 -27.93 28.52 15.68
C GLN A 274 -28.39 29.09 17.02
N ALA A 275 -29.36 28.44 17.68
CA ALA A 275 -29.84 28.84 18.99
C ALA A 275 -28.74 28.77 20.07
N ARG A 276 -27.86 27.77 19.99
CA ARG A 276 -26.70 27.59 20.91
C ARG A 276 -25.46 28.38 20.47
N GLY A 277 -25.51 29.11 19.37
CA GLY A 277 -24.38 29.86 18.81
C GLY A 277 -23.25 28.99 18.26
N TYR A 278 -23.50 27.71 17.98
CA TYR A 278 -22.50 26.78 17.47
C TYR A 278 -22.13 27.10 16.02
N LYS A 279 -20.81 27.14 15.77
CA LYS A 279 -20.20 27.37 14.45
C LYS A 279 -19.55 26.08 13.96
N PRO A 280 -19.10 25.98 12.69
CA PRO A 280 -18.48 24.77 12.15
C PRO A 280 -17.28 24.25 12.94
N GLY A 281 -16.62 25.12 13.72
CA GLY A 281 -15.55 24.74 14.64
C GLY A 281 -16.01 23.85 15.81
N ARG A 282 -17.24 24.03 16.32
CA ARG A 282 -17.81 23.17 17.38
C ARG A 282 -17.86 21.71 16.92
N PHE A 283 -18.16 21.51 15.65
CA PHE A 283 -18.31 20.21 15.00
C PHE A 283 -17.00 19.64 14.46
N SER A 284 -15.86 20.27 14.74
CA SER A 284 -14.55 19.75 14.36
C SER A 284 -13.89 19.06 15.55
N PHE A 285 -13.54 17.78 15.40
CA PHE A 285 -12.77 17.06 16.41
C PHE A 285 -11.31 17.53 16.50
N ASN A 286 -10.83 18.32 15.53
CA ASN A 286 -9.44 18.82 15.50
C ASN A 286 -9.20 20.07 16.35
N VAL A 287 -10.24 20.75 16.81
CA VAL A 287 -10.14 22.03 17.52
C VAL A 287 -10.86 21.97 18.87
N LYS A 288 -10.37 22.75 19.84
CA LYS A 288 -11.02 22.89 21.14
C LYS A 288 -12.42 23.47 20.98
N GLY A 289 -13.34 23.03 21.84
CA GLY A 289 -14.72 23.52 21.87
C GLY A 289 -15.72 22.39 21.99
N GLY A 290 -15.93 21.62 20.91
CA GLY A 290 -16.90 20.51 20.89
C GLY A 290 -16.30 19.11 20.94
N ARG A 291 -15.00 18.97 20.70
CA ARG A 291 -14.31 17.67 20.81
C ARG A 291 -14.28 17.15 22.24
N CYS A 292 -14.00 15.86 22.39
CA CYS A 292 -13.65 15.28 23.68
C CYS A 292 -12.25 15.74 24.09
N GLU A 293 -12.11 16.39 25.24
CA GLU A 293 -10.80 16.88 25.69
C GLU A 293 -9.90 15.79 26.27
N THR A 294 -10.46 14.66 26.76
CA THR A 294 -9.66 13.53 27.27
C THR A 294 -8.79 12.90 26.19
N CYS A 295 -9.35 12.58 25.02
CA CYS A 295 -8.59 12.06 23.88
C CYS A 295 -8.19 13.15 22.88
N THR A 296 -8.45 14.42 23.20
CA THR A 296 -8.22 15.57 22.32
C THR A 296 -8.84 15.44 20.92
N GLY A 297 -9.94 14.69 20.81
CA GLY A 297 -10.68 14.46 19.56
C GLY A 297 -10.30 13.19 18.78
N ASP A 298 -9.32 12.42 19.24
CA ASP A 298 -8.88 11.22 18.51
C ASP A 298 -9.90 10.07 18.63
N GLY A 299 -10.66 10.04 19.73
CA GLY A 299 -11.56 8.94 20.10
C GLY A 299 -10.82 7.71 20.64
N LEU A 300 -9.49 7.70 20.52
CA LEU A 300 -8.58 6.67 20.98
C LEU A 300 -7.54 7.30 21.91
N ILE A 301 -6.99 6.51 22.83
CA ILE A 301 -5.82 6.84 23.64
C ILE A 301 -4.70 5.93 23.20
N LYS A 302 -3.55 6.51 22.86
CA LYS A 302 -2.35 5.78 22.47
C LYS A 302 -1.62 5.32 23.73
N ILE A 303 -1.36 4.01 23.85
CA ILE A 303 -0.54 3.41 24.89
C ILE A 303 0.81 3.05 24.27
N GLU A 304 1.86 3.69 24.78
CA GLU A 304 3.22 3.43 24.33
C GLU A 304 3.74 2.10 24.89
N MET A 305 4.28 1.27 24.00
CA MET A 305 4.82 -0.05 24.35
C MET A 305 6.33 -0.05 24.08
N HIS A 306 7.12 -0.58 25.00
CA HIS A 306 8.59 -0.52 24.88
C HIS A 306 9.18 -1.42 23.78
N PHE A 307 8.55 -2.58 23.53
CA PHE A 307 9.10 -3.62 22.63
C PHE A 307 8.08 -4.14 21.61
N LEU A 308 6.82 -3.75 21.75
CA LEU A 308 5.73 -4.09 20.85
C LEU A 308 5.26 -2.83 20.14
N PRO A 309 4.56 -2.94 19.00
CA PRO A 309 3.89 -1.80 18.39
C PRO A 309 2.93 -1.13 19.39
N ASP A 310 2.87 0.20 19.35
CA ASP A 310 1.95 0.97 20.17
C ASP A 310 0.50 0.53 19.95
N VAL A 311 -0.28 0.49 21.03
CA VAL A 311 -1.67 0.05 21.00
C VAL A 311 -2.58 1.25 21.19
N TYR A 312 -3.71 1.26 20.48
CA TYR A 312 -4.76 2.27 20.65
C TYR A 312 -5.93 1.64 21.38
N VAL A 313 -6.35 2.28 22.48
CA VAL A 313 -7.55 1.88 23.22
C VAL A 313 -8.65 2.91 23.05
N THR A 314 -9.91 2.47 23.03
CA THR A 314 -11.05 3.38 22.93
C THR A 314 -11.09 4.32 24.13
N CYS A 315 -11.25 5.62 23.88
CA CYS A 315 -11.34 6.61 24.95
C CYS A 315 -12.57 6.35 25.82
N GLU A 316 -12.35 6.17 27.12
CA GLU A 316 -13.40 5.86 28.09
C GLU A 316 -14.42 7.01 28.26
N THR A 317 -14.00 8.27 28.11
CA THR A 317 -14.88 9.44 28.29
C THR A 317 -15.90 9.61 27.17
N CYS A 318 -15.49 9.41 25.92
CA CYS A 318 -16.36 9.61 24.76
C CYS A 318 -16.79 8.31 24.09
N HIS A 319 -16.30 7.17 24.56
CA HIS A 319 -16.53 5.84 23.98
C HIS A 319 -16.27 5.81 22.46
N GLY A 320 -15.18 6.46 22.03
CA GLY A 320 -14.80 6.54 20.61
C GLY A 320 -15.53 7.62 19.80
N LYS A 321 -16.55 8.30 20.35
CA LYS A 321 -17.35 9.29 19.61
C LYS A 321 -16.63 10.59 19.29
N ARG A 322 -15.42 10.82 19.80
CA ARG A 322 -14.56 12.01 19.53
C ARG A 322 -15.08 13.37 20.01
N TYR A 323 -16.33 13.48 20.43
CA TYR A 323 -16.96 14.74 20.88
C TYR A 323 -17.43 14.68 22.34
N ASN A 324 -17.64 15.86 22.93
CA ASN A 324 -18.33 15.98 24.21
C ASN A 324 -19.85 15.81 24.05
N ARG A 325 -20.54 15.58 25.18
CA ARG A 325 -21.96 15.27 25.21
C ARG A 325 -22.80 16.39 24.57
N GLU A 326 -22.49 17.65 24.87
CA GLU A 326 -23.27 18.81 24.42
C GLU A 326 -23.22 18.98 22.89
N THR A 327 -22.12 18.56 22.25
CA THR A 327 -22.01 18.61 20.78
C THR A 327 -22.81 17.48 20.13
N LEU A 328 -22.90 16.33 20.77
CA LEU A 328 -23.64 15.16 20.28
C LEU A 328 -25.16 15.28 20.43
N GLU A 329 -25.64 16.25 21.21
CA GLU A 329 -27.07 16.56 21.33
C GLU A 329 -27.66 17.11 20.03
N VAL A 330 -26.85 17.84 19.24
CA VAL A 330 -27.28 18.37 17.95
C VAL A 330 -27.41 17.23 16.95
N LYS A 331 -28.62 17.04 16.44
CA LYS A 331 -28.95 15.93 15.53
C LYS A 331 -29.50 16.41 14.20
N PHE A 332 -29.05 15.76 13.13
CA PHE A 332 -29.68 15.83 11.81
C PHE A 332 -30.33 14.49 11.51
N LYS A 333 -31.64 14.50 11.23
CA LYS A 333 -32.43 13.27 10.99
C LYS A 333 -32.23 12.19 12.07
N GLY A 334 -32.10 12.61 13.33
CA GLY A 334 -31.88 11.70 14.47
C GLY A 334 -30.42 11.29 14.72
N HIS A 335 -29.50 11.65 13.84
CA HIS A 335 -28.08 11.30 13.92
C HIS A 335 -27.23 12.49 14.35
N SER A 336 -26.35 12.30 15.34
CA SER A 336 -25.33 13.27 15.72
C SER A 336 -24.19 13.29 14.70
N ILE A 337 -23.29 14.26 14.82
CA ILE A 337 -22.13 14.32 13.91
C ILE A 337 -21.22 13.08 14.05
N ALA A 338 -21.15 12.46 15.22
CA ALA A 338 -20.39 11.23 15.42
C ALA A 338 -21.06 10.00 14.79
N ASP A 339 -22.38 10.02 14.60
CA ASP A 339 -23.09 8.91 13.95
C ASP A 339 -23.02 9.02 12.41
N VAL A 340 -22.77 10.22 11.90
CA VAL A 340 -22.58 10.50 10.47
C VAL A 340 -21.15 10.16 10.00
N LEU A 341 -20.18 10.20 10.93
CA LEU A 341 -18.78 9.87 10.71
C LEU A 341 -18.50 8.38 10.95
#